data_AF-A0A1V6QHE7-F1
#
_entry.id   AF-A0A1V6QHE7-F1
#
_cell.length_a   1.000
_cell.length_b   1.000
_cell.length_c   1.000
_cell.angle_alpha   90.00
_cell.angle_beta   90.00
_cell.angle_gamma   90.00
#
_symmetry.space_group_name_H-M   'P 1'
#
loop_
_entity.id
_entity.type
_entity.pdbx_description
1 polymer ?
#
loop_
_entity_poly.entity_id
_entity_poly.type
_entity_poly.pdbx_seq_one_letter_code
_entity_poly.pdbx_strand_id
1 'polypeptide(L)'
;MHPQRQYGAWVEIKEDSSTEQSAEAGTPSETTAKAWPEAFISDFGSRQWMTYRSNFTPIPRAKSPEATSSMTLSIRAKPPGEHLRDTIVRERLLSTQCESPKLRIYVTNDTSDVYEDKFTQVARDQTGRIQPTLILLGIRLGIDHITPVYWGGLQAALQYPQSVGVAGGRPSSSHYFVGAQDSHLFFLDPHSTRLATPYRPNELYTPEELDSYYTTRLRRIHIKDMDPSMLIGFLIKDEDDWADWKKQIESTAGRQIVHIFPGHAQPDHGHGRAEALDEVEVLDDSDALE
;
A
#
# COMPACT_ATOMS: atom_id res chain seq x y z
N MET A 1 27.63 25.05 2.19
CA MET A 1 28.12 23.90 2.98
C MET A 1 26.90 23.10 3.43
N HIS A 2 26.51 22.09 2.67
CA HIS A 2 25.42 21.16 3.01
C HIS A 2 26.04 19.88 3.55
N PRO A 3 25.54 19.30 4.65
CA PRO A 3 26.02 18.00 5.11
C PRO A 3 25.36 16.89 4.27
N GLN A 4 26.18 16.14 3.55
CA GLN A 4 25.79 14.87 2.92
C GLN A 4 25.46 13.85 4.02
N ARG A 5 24.25 13.29 4.01
CA ARG A 5 23.91 12.10 4.80
C ARG A 5 24.49 10.88 4.10
N GLN A 6 25.49 10.25 4.71
CA GLN A 6 26.06 8.97 4.33
C GLN A 6 25.15 7.87 4.89
N TYR A 7 24.54 7.06 4.02
CA TYR A 7 23.86 5.83 4.43
C TYR A 7 24.90 4.71 4.62
N GLY A 8 24.92 4.14 5.83
CA GLY A 8 25.85 3.10 6.26
C GLY A 8 25.60 1.73 5.62
N ALA A 9 26.64 0.91 5.64
CA ALA A 9 26.78 -0.37 4.95
C ALA A 9 25.78 -1.45 5.37
N TRP A 10 25.36 -2.25 4.38
CA TRP A 10 24.55 -3.46 4.52
C TRP A 10 25.35 -4.59 5.18
N VAL A 11 24.74 -5.27 6.16
CA VAL A 11 25.27 -6.52 6.72
C VAL A 11 24.40 -7.67 6.23
N GLU A 12 25.00 -8.52 5.40
CA GLU A 12 24.43 -9.77 4.87
C GLU A 12 24.31 -10.81 6.01
N ILE A 13 23.13 -11.41 6.20
CA ILE A 13 22.90 -12.47 7.20
C ILE A 13 22.61 -13.77 6.43
N LYS A 14 23.43 -14.79 6.67
CA LYS A 14 23.23 -16.15 6.15
C LYS A 14 22.08 -16.85 6.89
N GLU A 15 21.19 -17.50 6.12
CA GLU A 15 20.20 -18.46 6.63
C GLU A 15 20.87 -19.82 6.90
N ASP A 16 20.51 -20.48 8.00
CA ASP A 16 20.75 -21.90 8.21
C ASP A 16 19.41 -22.64 8.43
N SER A 17 19.32 -23.81 7.81
CA SER A 17 18.12 -24.64 7.65
C SER A 17 17.88 -25.63 8.80
N SER A 18 16.59 -25.80 9.14
CA SER A 18 15.90 -27.00 9.66
C SER A 18 16.41 -27.73 10.91
N THR A 19 15.53 -27.91 11.92
CA THR A 19 14.81 -29.17 12.24
C THR A 19 14.18 -29.09 13.65
N GLU A 20 12.91 -29.50 13.78
CA GLU A 20 12.18 -29.65 15.06
C GLU A 20 12.60 -30.92 15.82
N GLN A 21 12.80 -30.84 17.14
CA GLN A 21 12.46 -31.91 18.10
C GLN A 21 12.51 -31.42 19.56
N SER A 22 11.62 -31.98 20.37
CA SER A 22 11.24 -31.64 21.75
C SER A 22 12.05 -32.40 22.82
N ALA A 23 12.44 -31.73 23.93
CA ALA A 23 12.45 -32.24 25.33
C ALA A 23 13.08 -31.23 26.33
N GLU A 24 12.81 -31.46 27.62
CA GLU A 24 12.82 -30.57 28.79
C GLU A 24 14.14 -29.98 29.34
N ALA A 25 13.95 -28.82 30.01
CA ALA A 25 14.62 -28.26 31.19
C ALA A 25 16.15 -28.25 31.31
N GLY A 26 16.73 -27.08 31.05
CA GLY A 26 18.02 -26.63 31.57
C GLY A 26 18.38 -25.22 31.07
N THR A 27 18.21 -24.20 31.90
CA THR A 27 18.85 -22.87 31.73
C THR A 27 20.32 -22.96 32.19
N PRO A 28 21.28 -22.15 31.66
CA PRO A 28 21.07 -20.86 31.00
C PRO A 28 21.88 -20.67 29.69
N SER A 29 21.22 -20.24 28.62
CA SER A 29 21.87 -19.40 27.61
C SER A 29 20.80 -18.53 26.94
N GLU A 30 20.69 -17.27 27.36
CA GLU A 30 20.02 -16.24 26.57
C GLU A 30 20.83 -16.04 25.29
N THR A 31 20.54 -16.85 24.27
CA THR A 31 20.79 -16.48 22.89
C THR A 31 19.94 -15.23 22.66
N THR A 32 20.56 -14.05 22.70
CA THR A 32 19.91 -12.78 22.38
C THR A 32 19.38 -12.87 20.96
N ALA A 33 18.12 -13.28 20.82
CA ALA A 33 17.35 -13.12 19.61
C ALA A 33 17.50 -11.65 19.22
N LYS A 34 18.19 -11.40 18.12
CA LYS A 34 18.65 -10.07 17.70
C LYS A 34 17.44 -9.15 17.62
N ALA A 35 17.27 -8.27 18.60
CA ALA A 35 16.18 -7.32 18.63
C ALA A 35 16.26 -6.42 17.40
N TRP A 36 15.09 -6.05 16.85
CA TRP A 36 15.02 -5.13 15.72
C TRP A 36 15.62 -3.76 16.07
N PRO A 37 16.23 -3.05 15.11
CA PRO A 37 16.76 -1.71 15.36
C PRO A 37 15.67 -0.78 15.90
N GLU A 38 16.01 0.02 16.92
CA GLU A 38 15.06 0.94 17.57
C GLU A 38 14.43 1.91 16.57
N ALA A 39 15.21 2.43 15.62
CA ALA A 39 14.72 3.31 14.56
C ALA A 39 13.61 2.66 13.71
N PHE A 40 13.71 1.35 13.45
CA PHE A 40 12.68 0.61 12.71
C PHE A 40 11.41 0.42 13.53
N ILE A 41 11.55 0.03 14.81
CA ILE A 41 10.39 -0.11 15.72
C ILE A 41 9.69 1.23 15.92
N SER A 42 10.46 2.31 16.04
CA SER A 42 9.93 3.67 16.16
C SER A 42 9.19 4.10 14.89
N ASP A 43 9.76 3.87 13.71
CA ASP A 43 9.06 4.17 12.44
C ASP A 43 7.77 3.37 12.30
N PHE A 44 7.83 2.04 12.46
CA PHE A 44 6.66 1.17 12.38
C PHE A 44 5.59 1.55 13.41
N GLY A 45 6.01 1.78 14.66
CA GLY A 45 5.14 2.16 15.78
C GLY A 45 4.50 3.53 15.65
N SER A 46 5.11 4.43 14.86
CA SER A 46 4.56 5.77 14.60
C SER A 46 3.40 5.79 13.59
N ARG A 47 3.15 4.67 12.89
CA ARG A 47 2.11 4.57 11.86
C ARG A 47 0.74 4.43 12.51
N GLN A 48 -0.23 5.18 12.00
CA GLN A 48 -1.62 5.08 12.43
C GLN A 48 -2.18 3.70 12.08
N TRP A 49 -2.55 2.94 13.10
CA TRP A 49 -3.09 1.61 13.00
C TRP A 49 -4.60 1.62 13.23
N MET A 50 -5.34 1.59 12.13
CA MET A 50 -6.80 1.56 12.14
C MET A 50 -7.29 0.11 12.20
N THR A 51 -7.90 -0.26 13.32
CA THR A 51 -8.54 -1.58 13.51
C THR A 51 -10.06 -1.46 13.48
N TYR A 52 -10.76 -2.60 13.43
CA TYR A 52 -12.21 -2.61 13.64
C TYR A 52 -12.58 -1.95 14.97
N ARG A 53 -13.66 -1.17 14.95
CA ARG A 53 -14.20 -0.50 16.13
C ARG A 53 -15.62 -0.95 16.39
N SER A 54 -16.01 -0.97 17.65
CA SER A 54 -17.35 -1.26 18.14
C SER A 54 -17.86 -0.08 18.98
N ASN A 55 -19.17 -0.02 19.21
CA ASN A 55 -19.82 1.03 20.01
C ASN A 55 -19.64 2.47 19.47
N PHE A 56 -19.46 2.63 18.16
CA PHE A 56 -19.55 3.94 17.51
C PHE A 56 -21.01 4.30 17.19
N THR A 57 -21.30 5.60 17.05
CA THR A 57 -22.62 6.09 16.63
C THR A 57 -23.03 5.41 15.32
N PRO A 58 -24.22 4.76 15.25
CA PRO A 58 -24.66 4.08 14.04
C PRO A 58 -24.60 4.97 12.80
N ILE A 59 -23.99 4.46 11.72
CA ILE A 59 -23.86 5.20 10.46
C ILE A 59 -25.27 5.42 9.88
N PRO A 60 -25.69 6.68 9.63
CA PRO A 60 -27.00 6.96 9.07
C PRO A 60 -27.17 6.30 7.70
N ARG A 61 -28.29 5.62 7.48
CA ARG A 61 -28.62 5.10 6.15
C ARG A 61 -28.99 6.26 5.23
N ALA A 62 -28.39 6.31 4.05
CA ALA A 62 -28.79 7.26 3.01
C ALA A 62 -30.25 6.99 2.59
N LYS A 63 -31.05 8.04 2.47
CA LYS A 63 -32.47 7.95 2.09
C LYS A 63 -32.70 7.96 0.57
N SER A 64 -31.64 7.96 -0.24
CA SER A 64 -31.75 8.01 -1.70
C SER A 64 -31.88 6.61 -2.33
N PRO A 65 -32.61 6.47 -3.46
CA PRO A 65 -32.78 5.18 -4.15
C PRO A 65 -31.48 4.54 -4.66
N GLU A 66 -30.40 5.34 -4.86
CA GLU A 66 -29.07 4.86 -5.27
C GLU A 66 -28.33 4.07 -4.17
N ALA A 67 -28.77 4.17 -2.91
CA ALA A 67 -28.13 3.52 -1.76
C ALA A 67 -28.41 2.00 -1.66
N THR A 68 -29.27 1.47 -2.53
CA THR A 68 -29.71 0.06 -2.51
C THR A 68 -28.83 -0.87 -3.36
N SER A 69 -27.81 -0.34 -4.05
CA SER A 69 -26.91 -1.16 -4.86
C SER A 69 -25.86 -1.84 -3.97
N SER A 70 -25.78 -3.18 -4.03
CA SER A 70 -24.82 -3.96 -3.24
C SER A 70 -23.39 -3.52 -3.54
N MET A 71 -22.62 -3.21 -2.50
CA MET A 71 -21.25 -2.73 -2.64
C MET A 71 -20.31 -3.84 -3.10
N THR A 72 -20.15 -3.99 -4.40
CA THR A 72 -18.89 -4.53 -4.96
C THR A 72 -17.83 -3.46 -4.75
N LEU A 73 -16.64 -3.81 -4.24
CA LEU A 73 -15.50 -2.89 -4.13
C LEU A 73 -14.94 -2.56 -5.53
N SER A 74 -15.76 -1.92 -6.35
CA SER A 74 -15.31 -1.27 -7.58
C SER A 74 -14.85 0.12 -7.16
N ILE A 75 -13.56 0.41 -7.27
CA ILE A 75 -13.03 1.77 -7.09
C ILE A 75 -13.57 2.64 -8.23
N ARG A 76 -14.80 3.10 -8.08
CA ARG A 76 -15.37 4.20 -8.83
C ARG A 76 -15.16 5.42 -7.97
N ALA A 77 -14.06 6.12 -8.19
CA ALA A 77 -13.86 7.48 -7.69
C ALA A 77 -14.91 8.39 -8.36
N LYS A 78 -16.15 8.40 -7.83
CA LYS A 78 -17.10 9.48 -8.06
C LYS A 78 -16.56 10.69 -7.29
N PRO A 79 -16.53 11.90 -7.87
CA PRO A 79 -16.29 13.10 -7.07
C PRO A 79 -17.28 13.10 -5.90
N PRO A 80 -16.85 13.37 -4.65
CA PRO A 80 -17.73 13.28 -3.49
C PRO A 80 -18.96 14.18 -3.70
N GLY A 81 -20.13 13.54 -3.74
CA GLY A 81 -21.41 14.24 -3.68
C GLY A 81 -21.48 15.10 -2.43
N GLU A 82 -22.17 16.22 -2.55
CA GLU A 82 -22.29 17.36 -1.63
C GLU A 82 -22.79 17.07 -0.19
N HIS A 83 -22.81 15.83 0.26
CA HIS A 83 -23.28 15.42 1.60
C HIS A 83 -22.19 14.77 2.48
N LEU A 84 -20.96 14.60 1.98
CA LEU A 84 -19.82 14.08 2.75
C LEU A 84 -18.82 15.17 3.18
N ARG A 85 -19.20 16.44 3.06
CA ARG A 85 -18.38 17.59 3.48
C ARG A 85 -18.43 17.88 4.99
N ASP A 86 -19.41 17.34 5.71
CA ASP A 86 -19.67 17.75 7.10
C ASP A 86 -19.15 16.80 8.17
N THR A 87 -18.45 15.71 7.81
CA THR A 87 -17.95 14.71 8.79
C THR A 87 -16.42 14.65 8.90
N ILE A 88 -15.67 15.29 8.00
CA ILE A 88 -14.21 15.44 8.13
C ILE A 88 -13.91 16.83 8.70
N VAL A 89 -14.35 17.06 9.93
CA VAL A 89 -14.02 18.28 10.67
C VAL A 89 -12.95 17.94 11.70
N ARG A 90 -11.71 18.29 11.34
CA ARG A 90 -10.66 18.86 12.20
C ARG A 90 -9.82 17.91 13.06
N GLU A 91 -8.67 17.51 12.50
CA GLU A 91 -7.39 17.49 13.24
C GLU A 91 -7.00 18.92 13.67
N ARG A 92 -7.70 19.46 14.67
CA ARG A 92 -7.42 20.78 15.23
C ARG A 92 -6.66 20.66 16.55
N LEU A 93 -5.50 20.03 16.49
CA LEU A 93 -4.43 20.26 17.47
C LEU A 93 -3.11 20.70 16.83
N LEU A 94 -2.98 20.65 15.50
CA LEU A 94 -1.86 21.24 14.73
C LEU A 94 -2.31 22.30 13.72
N SER A 95 -3.62 22.47 13.48
CA SER A 95 -4.16 23.26 12.36
C SER A 95 -4.36 24.76 12.63
N THR A 96 -3.78 25.34 13.68
CA THR A 96 -3.86 26.81 13.88
C THR A 96 -2.96 27.60 12.93
N GLN A 97 -2.11 26.93 12.13
CA GLN A 97 -1.25 27.58 11.12
C GLN A 97 -1.30 26.96 9.71
N CYS A 98 -2.20 26.02 9.42
CA CYS A 98 -2.25 25.40 8.10
C CYS A 98 -3.68 25.46 7.53
N GLU A 99 -3.88 26.21 6.45
CA GLU A 99 -5.00 25.94 5.55
C GLU A 99 -4.94 24.44 5.20
N SER A 100 -6.04 23.72 5.35
CA SER A 100 -6.05 22.27 5.12
C SER A 100 -5.44 21.96 3.75
N PRO A 101 -4.35 21.18 3.66
CA PRO A 101 -3.71 20.93 2.38
C PRO A 101 -4.71 20.24 1.46
N LYS A 102 -4.92 20.82 0.28
CA LYS A 102 -5.83 20.28 -0.74
C LYS A 102 -5.16 19.08 -1.41
N LEU A 103 -5.25 17.91 -0.76
CA LEU A 103 -4.77 16.65 -1.33
C LEU A 103 -5.59 16.32 -2.58
N ARG A 104 -4.90 16.06 -3.68
CA ARG A 104 -5.48 15.60 -4.93
C ARG A 104 -5.34 14.09 -5.05
N ILE A 105 -6.19 13.45 -5.84
CA ILE A 105 -6.17 11.99 -6.00
C ILE A 105 -6.16 11.66 -7.49
N TYR A 106 -5.16 10.88 -7.90
CA TYR A 106 -5.05 10.29 -9.24
C TYR A 106 -5.25 8.78 -9.10
N VAL A 107 -6.28 8.23 -9.76
CA VAL A 107 -6.62 6.81 -9.66
C VAL A 107 -6.58 6.19 -11.05
N THR A 108 -5.94 5.02 -11.15
CA THR A 108 -6.02 4.17 -12.35
C THR A 108 -6.79 2.91 -11.99
N ASN A 109 -7.74 2.55 -12.85
CA ASN A 109 -8.50 1.32 -12.70
C ASN A 109 -7.81 0.23 -13.51
N ASP A 110 -7.58 -0.91 -12.85
CA ASP A 110 -7.15 -2.19 -13.43
C ASP A 110 -5.83 -2.17 -14.21
N THR A 111 -5.05 -1.09 -14.10
CA THR A 111 -3.77 -0.91 -14.79
C THR A 111 -2.73 -0.29 -13.86
N SER A 112 -1.50 -0.75 -14.03
CA SER A 112 -0.27 -0.20 -13.43
C SER A 112 0.22 1.09 -14.11
N ASP A 113 -0.58 1.63 -15.03
CA ASP A 113 -0.11 2.56 -16.04
C ASP A 113 -0.49 3.98 -15.66
N VAL A 114 0.53 4.82 -15.46
CA VAL A 114 0.38 6.24 -15.15
C VAL A 114 0.65 7.06 -16.40
N TYR A 115 -0.34 7.85 -16.79
CA TYR A 115 -0.21 8.76 -17.93
C TYR A 115 0.20 10.14 -17.41
N GLU A 116 1.38 10.62 -17.82
CA GLU A 116 1.99 11.85 -17.32
C GLU A 116 1.14 13.09 -17.61
N ASP A 117 0.49 13.16 -18.77
CA ASP A 117 -0.44 14.22 -19.14
C ASP A 117 -1.66 14.27 -18.20
N LYS A 118 -2.29 13.12 -17.94
CA LYS A 118 -3.45 13.01 -17.05
C LYS A 118 -3.06 13.28 -15.60
N PHE A 119 -1.92 12.75 -15.15
CA PHE A 119 -1.40 13.05 -13.82
C PHE A 119 -1.17 14.55 -13.67
N THR A 120 -0.49 15.18 -14.63
CA THR A 120 -0.20 16.62 -14.62
C THR A 120 -1.48 17.46 -14.61
N GLN A 121 -2.50 17.06 -15.37
CA GLN A 121 -3.82 17.72 -15.37
C GLN A 121 -4.49 17.70 -13.99
N VAL A 122 -4.37 16.58 -13.26
CA VAL A 122 -4.93 16.44 -11.91
C VAL A 122 -4.07 17.18 -10.89
N ALA A 123 -2.76 17.00 -10.94
CA ALA A 123 -1.83 17.43 -9.90
C ALA A 123 -1.59 18.95 -9.91
N ARG A 124 -1.56 19.58 -11.09
CA ARG A 124 -1.24 21.01 -11.19
C ARG A 124 -2.37 21.92 -10.75
N ASP A 125 -2.03 23.01 -10.10
CA ASP A 125 -2.93 24.12 -9.82
C ASP A 125 -2.93 25.18 -10.92
N GLN A 126 -3.62 26.30 -10.66
CA GLN A 126 -3.71 27.43 -11.60
C GLN A 126 -2.35 28.11 -11.85
N THR A 127 -1.37 27.92 -10.95
CA THR A 127 -0.02 28.45 -11.08
C THR A 127 0.91 27.51 -11.84
N GLY A 128 0.44 26.31 -12.19
CA GLY A 128 1.21 25.28 -12.88
C GLY A 128 2.09 24.44 -11.93
N ARG A 129 1.96 24.61 -10.62
CA ARG A 129 2.71 23.82 -9.62
C ARG A 129 1.98 22.54 -9.26
N ILE A 130 2.73 21.45 -9.10
CA ILE A 130 2.23 20.19 -8.56
C ILE A 130 1.83 20.42 -7.10
N GLN A 131 0.58 20.09 -6.79
CA GLN A 131 0.07 20.01 -5.43
C GLN A 131 0.22 18.58 -4.92
N PRO A 132 0.28 18.37 -3.59
CA PRO A 132 0.27 17.03 -3.01
C PRO A 132 -0.83 16.16 -3.63
N THR A 133 -0.40 15.11 -4.34
CA THR A 133 -1.26 14.24 -5.13
C THR A 133 -0.99 12.78 -4.76
N LEU A 134 -2.03 12.12 -4.26
CA LEU A 134 -2.04 10.70 -3.96
C LEU A 134 -2.38 9.93 -5.24
N ILE A 135 -1.41 9.15 -5.74
CA ILE A 135 -1.58 8.18 -6.80
C ILE A 135 -2.05 6.86 -6.18
N LEU A 136 -3.13 6.28 -6.70
CA LEU A 136 -3.67 4.99 -6.30
C LEU A 136 -3.79 4.07 -7.53
N LEU A 137 -3.04 2.97 -7.52
CA LEU A 137 -2.98 2.01 -8.62
C LEU A 137 -3.60 0.68 -8.18
N GLY A 138 -4.77 0.34 -8.71
CA GLY A 138 -5.37 -0.98 -8.54
C GLY A 138 -4.72 -1.96 -9.51
N ILE A 139 -3.95 -2.91 -9.00
CA ILE A 139 -3.17 -3.84 -9.82
C ILE A 139 -3.47 -5.30 -9.46
N ARG A 140 -3.27 -6.18 -10.45
CA ARG A 140 -3.28 -7.64 -10.26
C ARG A 140 -1.99 -8.25 -10.81
N LEU A 141 -1.17 -8.81 -9.92
CA LEU A 141 0.17 -9.35 -10.23
C LEU A 141 0.22 -10.87 -10.43
N GLY A 142 -0.93 -11.51 -10.60
CA GLY A 142 -1.06 -12.94 -10.83
C GLY A 142 -2.50 -13.45 -10.69
N ILE A 143 -2.69 -14.76 -10.88
CA ILE A 143 -4.02 -15.39 -10.81
C ILE A 143 -4.32 -15.76 -9.35
N ASP A 144 -3.62 -16.76 -8.82
CA ASP A 144 -3.78 -17.26 -7.44
C ASP A 144 -2.70 -16.71 -6.50
N HIS A 145 -1.50 -16.53 -7.03
CA HIS A 145 -0.33 -16.01 -6.32
C HIS A 145 0.34 -14.92 -7.14
N ILE A 146 1.09 -14.04 -6.49
CA ILE A 146 1.95 -13.08 -7.18
C ILE A 146 3.01 -13.85 -7.99
N THR A 147 3.05 -13.62 -9.30
CA THR A 147 4.07 -14.23 -10.17
C THR A 147 5.47 -13.80 -9.71
N PRO A 148 6.44 -14.73 -9.50
CA PRO A 148 7.76 -14.44 -8.93
C PRO A 148 8.54 -13.31 -9.60
N VAL A 149 8.34 -13.12 -10.91
CA VAL A 149 8.96 -12.02 -11.67
C VAL A 149 8.63 -10.63 -11.12
N TYR A 150 7.50 -10.46 -10.45
CA TYR A 150 7.04 -9.18 -9.88
C TYR A 150 7.44 -8.98 -8.41
N TRP A 151 8.06 -9.98 -7.77
CA TRP A 151 8.41 -9.87 -6.35
C TRP A 151 9.36 -8.71 -6.08
N GLY A 152 10.42 -8.59 -6.88
CA GLY A 152 11.37 -7.47 -6.77
C GLY A 152 10.71 -6.12 -7.01
N GLY A 153 9.82 -6.01 -8.01
CA GLY A 153 9.09 -4.77 -8.30
C GLY A 153 8.16 -4.34 -7.18
N LEU A 154 7.44 -5.28 -6.54
CA LEU A 154 6.58 -4.98 -5.39
C LEU A 154 7.37 -4.54 -4.16
N GLN A 155 8.52 -5.18 -3.92
CA GLN A 155 9.39 -4.82 -2.80
C GLN A 155 10.03 -3.46 -3.00
N ALA A 156 10.48 -3.15 -4.23
CA ALA A 156 10.99 -1.85 -4.59
C ALA A 156 9.93 -0.75 -4.42
N ALA A 157 8.70 -1.01 -4.85
CA ALA A 157 7.59 -0.06 -4.70
C ALA A 157 7.28 0.32 -3.24
N LEU A 158 7.49 -0.60 -2.28
CA LEU A 158 7.37 -0.30 -0.85
C LEU A 158 8.57 0.48 -0.28
N GLN A 159 9.69 0.51 -0.99
CA GLN A 159 10.93 1.18 -0.55
C GLN A 159 11.10 2.58 -1.15
N TYR A 160 10.30 2.97 -2.14
CA TYR A 160 10.35 4.32 -2.68
C TYR A 160 9.98 5.35 -1.60
N PRO A 161 10.67 6.52 -1.53
CA PRO A 161 10.32 7.59 -0.59
C PRO A 161 8.87 8.09 -0.71
N GLN A 162 8.29 7.97 -1.90
CA GLN A 162 6.92 8.36 -2.20
C GLN A 162 5.89 7.30 -1.79
N SER A 163 6.31 6.08 -1.44
CA SER A 163 5.40 4.99 -1.09
C SER A 163 4.59 5.34 0.16
N VAL A 164 3.27 5.24 0.08
CA VAL A 164 2.42 5.30 1.29
C VAL A 164 2.07 3.92 1.80
N GLY A 165 2.26 2.88 0.98
CA GLY A 165 1.99 1.49 1.33
C GLY A 165 1.12 0.78 0.30
N VAL A 166 0.76 -0.46 0.61
CA VAL A 166 -0.10 -1.31 -0.21
C VAL A 166 -1.26 -1.81 0.63
N ALA A 167 -2.49 -1.58 0.17
CA ALA A 167 -3.68 -2.21 0.73
C ALA A 167 -4.03 -3.45 -0.09
N GLY A 168 -4.20 -4.60 0.56
CA GLY A 168 -4.49 -5.85 -0.14
C GLY A 168 -4.74 -6.99 0.83
N GLY A 169 -4.86 -8.20 0.30
CA GLY A 169 -5.12 -9.41 1.08
C GLY A 169 -6.36 -10.14 0.62
N ARG A 170 -6.52 -11.35 1.13
CA ARG A 170 -7.60 -12.26 0.73
C ARG A 170 -8.94 -11.78 1.31
N PRO A 171 -10.08 -12.23 0.77
CA PRO A 171 -11.37 -12.01 1.40
C PRO A 171 -11.33 -12.32 2.91
N SER A 172 -11.85 -11.40 3.73
CA SER A 172 -11.84 -11.48 5.20
C SER A 172 -10.44 -11.46 5.87
N SER A 173 -9.38 -11.15 5.12
CA SER A 173 -8.00 -11.06 5.60
C SER A 173 -7.23 -9.93 4.89
N SER A 174 -7.73 -8.70 4.99
CA SER A 174 -7.12 -7.50 4.40
C SER A 174 -6.08 -6.89 5.34
N HIS A 175 -4.91 -6.53 4.81
CA HIS A 175 -3.81 -5.94 5.56
C HIS A 175 -3.32 -4.66 4.88
N TYR A 176 -2.61 -3.83 5.63
CA TYR A 176 -1.93 -2.65 5.10
C TYR A 176 -0.42 -2.83 5.21
N PHE A 177 0.23 -3.04 4.06
CA PHE A 177 1.65 -3.31 3.96
C PHE A 177 2.44 -2.00 3.90
N VAL A 178 3.47 -1.91 4.73
CA VAL A 178 4.19 -0.66 5.01
C VAL A 178 5.69 -0.76 4.74
N GLY A 179 6.19 -1.96 4.45
CA GLY A 179 7.60 -2.19 4.18
C GLY A 179 7.86 -3.63 3.76
N ALA A 180 9.08 -3.87 3.29
CA ALA A 180 9.55 -5.17 2.85
C ALA A 180 10.98 -5.41 3.32
N GLN A 181 11.31 -6.67 3.60
CA GLN A 181 12.68 -7.14 3.82
C GLN A 181 12.80 -8.59 3.36
N ASP A 182 13.88 -8.90 2.65
CA ASP A 182 14.14 -10.22 2.05
C ASP A 182 12.95 -10.69 1.20
N SER A 183 12.24 -11.74 1.58
CA SER A 183 10.99 -12.19 0.91
C SER A 183 9.73 -11.94 1.76
N HIS A 184 9.81 -11.05 2.74
CA HIS A 184 8.74 -10.78 3.69
C HIS A 184 8.21 -9.34 3.57
N LEU A 185 6.91 -9.20 3.73
CA LEU A 185 6.21 -7.91 3.77
C LEU A 185 5.71 -7.65 5.18
N PHE A 186 5.99 -6.47 5.72
CA PHE A 186 5.51 -6.03 7.03
C PHE A 186 4.19 -5.28 6.90
N PHE A 187 3.26 -5.54 7.82
CA PHE A 187 1.92 -4.98 7.71
C PHE A 187 1.27 -4.64 9.05
N LEU A 188 0.29 -3.74 8.96
CA LEU A 188 -0.67 -3.41 10.00
C LEU A 188 -1.93 -4.27 9.81
N ASP A 189 -2.36 -4.93 10.90
CA ASP A 189 -3.44 -5.92 10.90
C ASP A 189 -4.72 -5.33 11.51
N PRO A 190 -5.79 -5.05 10.74
CA PRO A 190 -6.99 -4.40 11.25
C PRO A 190 -7.92 -5.33 12.06
N HIS A 191 -7.69 -6.66 12.07
CA HIS A 191 -8.67 -7.66 12.52
C HIS A 191 -8.82 -7.79 14.05
N SER A 192 -8.43 -6.77 14.80
CA SER A 192 -8.63 -6.69 16.24
C SER A 192 -9.73 -5.67 16.56
N THR A 193 -10.89 -6.13 17.02
CA THR A 193 -11.99 -5.23 17.38
C THR A 193 -11.68 -4.49 18.68
N ARG A 194 -11.73 -3.16 18.64
CA ARG A 194 -11.55 -2.27 19.79
C ARG A 194 -12.80 -1.42 20.04
N LEU A 195 -12.87 -0.77 21.19
CA LEU A 195 -13.91 0.24 21.44
C LEU A 195 -13.61 1.49 20.61
N ALA A 196 -14.65 2.12 20.07
CA ALA A 196 -14.53 3.42 19.42
C ALA A 196 -14.22 4.49 20.46
N THR A 197 -13.25 5.35 20.15
CA THR A 197 -12.99 6.54 20.95
C THR A 197 -14.03 7.61 20.61
N PRO A 198 -14.84 8.09 21.58
CA PRO A 198 -15.85 9.11 21.32
C PRO A 198 -15.21 10.38 20.77
N TYR A 199 -15.81 10.99 19.75
CA TYR A 199 -15.34 12.27 19.25
C TYR A 199 -15.60 13.37 20.28
N ARG A 200 -14.54 14.05 20.74
CA ARG A 200 -14.62 15.17 21.69
C ARG A 200 -13.90 16.39 21.09
N PRO A 201 -14.63 17.39 20.58
CA PRO A 201 -14.04 18.49 19.79
C PRO A 201 -13.12 19.42 20.59
N ASN A 202 -13.28 19.47 21.91
CA ASN A 202 -12.57 20.40 22.80
C ASN A 202 -11.77 19.69 23.91
N GLU A 203 -11.58 18.38 23.81
CA GLU A 203 -10.90 17.59 24.82
C GLU A 203 -9.73 16.83 24.20
N LEU A 204 -8.64 16.73 24.94
CA LEU A 204 -7.50 15.91 24.55
C LEU A 204 -7.83 14.44 24.80
N TYR A 205 -7.41 13.58 23.88
CA TYR A 205 -7.44 12.14 24.10
C TYR A 205 -6.38 11.76 25.12
N THR A 206 -6.74 10.81 25.98
CA THR A 206 -5.79 10.19 26.91
C THR A 206 -4.72 9.40 26.14
N PRO A 207 -3.50 9.21 26.70
CA PRO A 207 -2.49 8.36 26.10
C PRO A 207 -3.01 6.96 25.77
N GLU A 208 -3.84 6.38 26.63
CA GLU A 208 -4.44 5.05 26.44
C GLU A 208 -5.40 5.02 25.23
N GLU A 209 -6.17 6.10 25.02
CA GLU A 209 -7.04 6.24 23.85
C GLU A 209 -6.23 6.35 22.55
N LEU A 210 -5.13 7.11 22.58
CA LEU A 210 -4.21 7.29 21.44
C LEU A 210 -3.45 6.00 21.12
N ASP A 211 -2.92 5.31 22.14
CA ASP A 211 -2.19 4.05 22.01
C ASP A 211 -3.04 2.96 21.34
N SER A 212 -4.38 3.07 21.44
CA SER A 212 -5.28 2.17 20.72
C SER A 212 -5.20 2.29 19.19
N TYR A 213 -4.56 3.34 18.65
CA TYR A 213 -4.33 3.61 17.23
C TYR A 213 -2.87 3.42 16.80
N TYR A 214 -2.02 2.83 17.64
CA TYR A 214 -0.63 2.55 17.29
C TYR A 214 -0.24 1.12 17.69
N THR A 215 0.79 0.57 17.07
CA THR A 215 1.36 -0.71 17.50
C THR A 215 2.82 -0.88 17.15
N THR A 216 3.56 -1.39 18.12
CA THR A 216 4.94 -1.86 17.93
C THR A 216 5.00 -3.36 17.63
N ARG A 217 3.85 -4.05 17.56
CA ARG A 217 3.78 -5.47 17.26
C ARG A 217 4.01 -5.69 15.77
N LEU A 218 5.24 -6.07 15.44
CA LEU A 218 5.61 -6.44 14.08
C LEU A 218 4.88 -7.71 13.64
N ARG A 219 4.28 -7.63 12.46
CA ARG A 219 3.71 -8.77 11.74
C ARG A 219 4.27 -8.78 10.33
N ARG A 220 4.52 -9.98 9.81
CA ARG A 220 5.04 -10.19 8.46
C ARG A 220 4.43 -11.43 7.82
N ILE A 221 4.28 -11.41 6.50
CA ILE A 221 3.96 -12.60 5.69
C ILE A 221 5.03 -12.76 4.61
N HIS A 222 5.18 -13.97 4.09
CA HIS A 222 5.98 -14.18 2.90
C HIS A 222 5.26 -13.60 1.68
N ILE A 223 5.99 -13.02 0.73
CA ILE A 223 5.43 -12.38 -0.47
C ILE A 223 4.52 -13.31 -1.30
N LYS A 224 4.83 -14.61 -1.31
CA LYS A 224 4.00 -15.66 -1.94
C LYS A 224 2.57 -15.79 -1.37
N ASP A 225 2.39 -15.41 -0.11
CA ASP A 225 1.12 -15.57 0.63
C ASP A 225 0.20 -14.35 0.48
N MET A 226 0.73 -13.27 -0.08
CA MET A 226 0.03 -12.04 -0.43
C MET A 226 -0.95 -12.28 -1.58
N ASP A 227 -2.11 -11.63 -1.51
CA ASP A 227 -3.09 -11.68 -2.60
C ASP A 227 -2.55 -10.95 -3.84
N PRO A 228 -2.69 -11.52 -5.05
CA PRO A 228 -2.19 -10.86 -6.25
C PRO A 228 -2.94 -9.57 -6.59
N SER A 229 -4.13 -9.34 -6.04
CA SER A 229 -4.93 -8.13 -6.24
C SER A 229 -4.72 -7.14 -5.09
N MET A 230 -4.25 -5.94 -5.41
CA MET A 230 -3.89 -4.95 -4.41
C MET A 230 -4.04 -3.51 -4.93
N LEU A 231 -4.08 -2.57 -3.99
CA LEU A 231 -4.06 -1.14 -4.23
C LEU A 231 -2.73 -0.57 -3.72
N ILE A 232 -1.90 -0.08 -4.63
CA ILE A 232 -0.61 0.54 -4.28
C ILE A 232 -0.76 2.06 -4.29
N GLY A 233 -0.25 2.72 -3.25
CA GLY A 233 -0.30 4.16 -3.10
C GLY A 233 1.06 4.84 -3.16
N PHE A 234 1.14 5.98 -3.86
CA PHE A 234 2.29 6.88 -3.85
C PHE A 234 1.85 8.33 -3.65
N LEU A 235 2.55 9.08 -2.80
CA LEU A 235 2.31 10.50 -2.58
C LEU A 235 3.40 11.33 -3.27
N ILE A 236 2.99 12.14 -4.25
CA ILE A 236 3.84 13.10 -4.94
C ILE A 236 3.55 14.49 -4.36
N LYS A 237 4.52 15.10 -3.66
CA LYS A 237 4.30 16.41 -3.00
C LYS A 237 4.52 17.58 -3.97
N ASP A 238 5.50 17.44 -4.86
CA ASP A 238 5.98 18.49 -5.75
C ASP A 238 6.66 17.90 -7.02
N GLU A 239 7.25 18.77 -7.83
CA GLU A 239 7.97 18.41 -9.06
C GLU A 239 9.22 17.55 -8.83
N ASP A 240 9.93 17.77 -7.72
CA ASP A 240 11.15 17.02 -7.41
C ASP A 240 10.78 15.59 -6.98
N ASP A 241 9.73 15.45 -6.15
CA ASP A 241 9.15 14.15 -5.79
C ASP A 241 8.67 13.38 -7.04
N TRP A 242 8.05 14.06 -8.01
CA TRP A 242 7.64 13.46 -9.28
C TRP A 242 8.85 12.95 -10.07
N ALA A 243 9.87 13.78 -10.25
CA ALA A 243 11.07 13.42 -10.99
C ALA A 243 11.85 12.28 -10.33
N ASP A 244 11.98 12.29 -8.99
CA ASP A 244 12.61 11.21 -8.25
C ASP A 244 11.82 9.91 -8.39
N TRP A 245 10.49 9.95 -8.26
CA TRP A 245 9.65 8.74 -8.40
C TRP A 245 9.80 8.09 -9.78
N LYS A 246 9.83 8.88 -10.85
CA LYS A 246 10.11 8.38 -12.22
C LYS A 246 11.46 7.67 -12.28
N LYS A 247 12.49 8.30 -11.72
CA LYS A 247 13.84 7.72 -11.66
C LYS A 247 13.91 6.44 -10.84
N GLN A 248 13.20 6.36 -9.70
CA GLN A 248 13.15 5.14 -8.88
C GLN A 248 12.50 3.98 -9.66
N ILE A 249 11.41 4.25 -10.38
CA ILE A 249 10.76 3.25 -11.23
C ILE A 249 11.72 2.77 -12.33
N GLU A 250 12.37 3.69 -13.05
CA GLU A 250 13.31 3.37 -14.12
C GLU A 250 14.55 2.60 -13.64
N SER A 251 15.03 2.87 -12.42
CA SER A 251 16.20 2.20 -11.84
C SER A 251 15.89 0.90 -11.08
N THR A 252 14.61 0.53 -10.97
CA THR A 252 14.20 -0.68 -10.26
C THR A 252 14.68 -1.93 -11.01
N ALA A 253 15.46 -2.76 -10.31
CA ALA A 253 15.92 -4.02 -10.83
C ALA A 253 14.76 -5.02 -10.99
N GLY A 254 14.74 -5.76 -12.10
CA GLY A 254 13.71 -6.75 -12.39
C GLY A 254 12.51 -6.18 -13.15
N ARG A 255 11.37 -6.86 -13.08
CA ARG A 255 10.16 -6.42 -13.78
C ARG A 255 9.44 -5.35 -12.98
N GLN A 256 9.37 -4.15 -13.57
CA GLN A 256 8.59 -3.03 -13.04
C GLN A 256 7.11 -3.41 -12.93
N ILE A 257 6.47 -2.93 -11.87
CA ILE A 257 5.02 -3.09 -11.63
C ILE A 257 4.26 -1.77 -11.83
N VAL A 258 4.95 -0.68 -12.16
CA VAL A 258 4.38 0.63 -12.50
C VAL A 258 5.04 1.09 -13.79
N HIS A 259 4.25 1.59 -14.72
CA HIS A 259 4.73 2.11 -16.00
C HIS A 259 4.25 3.55 -16.19
N ILE A 260 5.13 4.43 -16.65
CA ILE A 260 4.81 5.84 -16.88
C ILE A 260 4.87 6.14 -18.37
N PHE A 261 3.78 6.68 -18.90
CA PHE A 261 3.64 7.02 -20.32
C PHE A 261 3.52 8.52 -20.53
N PRO A 262 4.20 9.10 -21.55
CA PRO A 262 4.21 10.54 -21.81
C PRO A 262 2.88 11.11 -22.35
N GLY A 263 1.82 10.30 -22.51
CA GLY A 263 0.49 10.77 -22.92
C GLY A 263 0.22 10.78 -24.43
N HIS A 264 1.14 10.33 -25.27
CA HIS A 264 0.93 10.16 -26.72
C HIS A 264 0.69 8.71 -27.11
N ALA A 265 -0.35 8.10 -26.56
CA ALA A 265 -0.97 6.92 -27.14
C ALA A 265 -2.46 6.95 -26.76
N GLN A 266 -3.29 7.28 -27.74
CA GLN A 266 -4.71 6.99 -27.67
C GLN A 266 -4.84 5.47 -27.50
N PRO A 267 -5.44 4.95 -26.41
CA PRO A 267 -5.62 3.52 -26.28
C PRO A 267 -6.67 3.10 -27.31
N ASP A 268 -6.22 2.34 -28.30
CA ASP A 268 -7.12 1.46 -29.04
C ASP A 268 -7.81 0.56 -28.01
N HIS A 269 -9.11 0.44 -28.15
CA HIS A 269 -9.94 -0.29 -27.20
C HIS A 269 -9.51 -1.75 -27.19
N GLY A 270 -9.00 -2.22 -26.05
CA GLY A 270 -9.01 -3.61 -25.64
C GLY A 270 -8.32 -4.59 -26.58
N HIS A 271 -7.00 -4.69 -26.51
CA HIS A 271 -6.33 -5.96 -26.80
C HIS A 271 -5.47 -6.31 -25.60
N GLY A 272 -5.86 -7.38 -24.90
CA GLY A 272 -4.97 -8.06 -23.97
C GLY A 272 -3.65 -8.35 -24.68
N ARG A 273 -2.55 -8.36 -23.92
CA ARG A 273 -1.19 -8.65 -24.42
C ARG A 273 -1.24 -9.71 -25.53
N ALA A 274 -0.98 -9.29 -26.76
CA ALA A 274 -0.85 -10.17 -27.92
C ALA A 274 0.36 -11.12 -27.81
N GLU A 275 1.18 -10.96 -26.76
CA GLU A 275 2.37 -11.78 -26.49
C GLU A 275 2.07 -13.07 -25.71
N ALA A 276 0.79 -13.40 -25.45
CA ALA A 276 0.40 -14.60 -24.69
C ALA A 276 -0.29 -15.70 -25.54
N LEU A 277 -0.17 -15.66 -26.87
CA LEU A 277 -0.82 -16.63 -27.77
C LEU A 277 0.14 -17.51 -28.58
N ASP A 278 1.46 -17.42 -28.39
CA ASP A 278 2.42 -18.05 -29.31
C ASP A 278 3.26 -19.19 -28.71
N GLU A 279 2.84 -19.80 -27.60
CA GLU A 279 3.48 -21.03 -27.09
C GLU A 279 2.46 -22.01 -26.47
N VAL A 280 1.43 -22.38 -27.24
CA VAL A 280 0.67 -23.59 -26.97
C VAL A 280 0.73 -24.49 -28.21
N GLU A 281 1.77 -25.31 -28.28
CA GLU A 281 1.75 -26.48 -29.17
C GLU A 281 0.66 -27.43 -28.66
N VAL A 282 -0.39 -27.60 -29.47
CA VAL A 282 -1.31 -28.72 -29.32
C VAL A 282 -0.53 -29.99 -29.61
N LEU A 283 -0.15 -30.70 -28.55
CA LEU A 283 0.26 -32.10 -28.66
C LEU A 283 -0.97 -32.89 -29.13
N ASP A 284 -0.95 -33.27 -30.41
CA ASP A 284 -1.91 -34.20 -30.99
C ASP A 284 -1.63 -35.58 -30.37
N ASP A 285 -2.46 -35.98 -29.42
CA ASP A 285 -2.51 -37.36 -28.89
C ASP A 285 -3.14 -38.28 -29.95
N SER A 286 -2.40 -38.55 -31.01
CA SER A 286 -2.71 -39.62 -31.96
C SER A 286 -1.48 -40.47 -32.21
N ASP A 287 -1.10 -41.25 -31.19
CA ASP A 287 -0.48 -42.57 -31.39
C ASP A 287 -0.52 -43.40 -30.10
N ALA A 288 -1.65 -44.07 -29.88
CA ALA A 288 -1.70 -45.26 -29.03
C ALA A 288 -2.84 -46.21 -29.47
N LEU A 289 -2.44 -47.24 -30.22
CA LEU A 289 -2.95 -48.62 -30.18
C LEU A 289 -4.35 -48.91 -30.77
N GLU A 290 -4.35 -49.43 -32.01
CA GLU A 290 -4.59 -50.86 -32.30
C GLU A 290 -4.02 -51.27 -33.67
#